data_AF-A0A8K0KTN4-F1
#
_entry.id   AF-A0A8K0KTN4-F1
#
_cell.length_a   1.000
_cell.length_b   1.000
_cell.length_c   1.000
_cell.angle_alpha   90.00
_cell.angle_beta   90.00
_cell.angle_gamma   90.00
#
_symmetry.space_group_name_H-M   'P 1'
#
loop_
_entity.id
_entity.type
_entity.pdbx_description
1 polymer ?
#
loop_
_entity_poly.entity_id
_entity_poly.type
_entity_poly.pdbx_seq_one_letter_code
_entity_poly.pdbx_strand_id
1 'polypeptide(L)' 'LRDNPAERLGYQKGGISDIKKHKWFDGFNWEGLINHTLIPPMIPEVMNVLDTSNFDNYPLDEEGPPPDDLSGWDADF' A
#
# COMPACT_ATOMS: atom_id res chain seq x y z
N LEU A 1 -10.27 6.39 -17.55
CA LEU A 1 -10.83 6.70 -16.21
C LEU A 1 -12.21 7.32 -16.42
N ARG A 2 -13.20 7.09 -15.54
CA ARG A 2 -14.51 7.75 -15.66
C ARG A 2 -14.52 9.04 -14.84
N ASP A 3 -15.00 10.11 -15.47
CA ASP A 3 -15.07 11.43 -14.84
C ASP A 3 -16.08 11.42 -13.68
N ASN A 4 -17.27 10.88 -13.94
CA ASN A 4 -18.29 10.65 -12.92
C ASN A 4 -17.85 9.52 -11.94
N PRO A 5 -17.73 9.80 -10.62
CA PRO A 5 -17.35 8.78 -9.64
C PRO A 5 -18.26 7.56 -9.61
N ALA A 6 -19.58 7.75 -9.80
CA ALA A 6 -20.56 6.66 -9.76
C ALA A 6 -20.39 5.64 -10.91
N GLU A 7 -19.70 6.03 -11.98
CA GLU A 7 -19.43 5.18 -13.14
C GLU A 7 -18.08 4.45 -13.05
N ARG A 8 -17.24 4.78 -12.06
CA ARG A 8 -15.94 4.14 -11.90
C ARG A 8 -16.14 2.67 -11.57
N LEU A 9 -15.33 1.81 -12.19
CA LEU A 9 -15.30 0.39 -11.84
C LEU A 9 -15.03 0.26 -10.34
N GLY A 10 -15.81 -0.54 -9.63
CA GLY A 10 -15.77 -0.62 -8.17
C GLY A 10 -16.87 0.16 -7.44
N TYR A 11 -17.54 1.12 -8.09
CA TYR A 11 -18.64 1.90 -7.50
C TYR A 11 -20.03 1.43 -7.92
N GLN A 12 -20.10 0.49 -8.86
CA GLN A 12 -21.33 -0.14 -9.30
C GLN A 12 -21.77 -1.25 -8.33
N LYS A 13 -22.91 -1.88 -8.60
CA LYS A 13 -23.52 -2.89 -7.73
C LYS A 13 -22.58 -4.05 -7.33
N GLY A 14 -21.64 -4.44 -8.19
CA GLY A 14 -20.70 -5.52 -7.90
C GLY A 14 -19.46 -5.09 -7.11
N GLY A 15 -19.28 -3.79 -6.85
CA GLY A 15 -18.22 -3.27 -6.00
C GLY A 15 -16.82 -3.72 -6.46
N ILE A 16 -15.96 -4.03 -5.49
CA ILE A 16 -14.60 -4.55 -5.75
C ILE A 16 -14.59 -5.86 -6.56
N SER A 17 -15.68 -6.64 -6.54
CA SER A 17 -15.74 -7.88 -7.33
C SER A 17 -15.73 -7.59 -8.83
N ASP A 18 -16.27 -6.46 -9.29
CA ASP A 18 -16.23 -6.06 -10.69
C ASP A 18 -14.79 -5.71 -11.13
N ILE A 19 -13.97 -5.16 -10.23
CA ILE A 19 -12.54 -4.94 -10.46
C ILE A 19 -11.82 -6.28 -10.59
N LYS A 20 -12.04 -7.21 -9.65
CA LYS A 20 -11.36 -8.53 -9.64
C LYS A 20 -11.69 -9.39 -10.86
N LYS A 21 -12.90 -9.25 -11.42
CA LYS A 21 -13.39 -9.98 -12.61
C LYS A 21 -13.09 -9.29 -13.94
N HIS A 22 -12.44 -8.11 -13.92
CA HIS A 22 -12.11 -7.41 -15.16
C HIS A 22 -11.09 -8.20 -15.98
N LYS A 23 -11.22 -8.19 -17.32
CA LYS A 23 -10.40 -8.98 -18.25
C LYS A 23 -8.89 -8.79 -18.10
N TRP A 24 -8.45 -7.64 -17.58
CA TRP A 24 -7.04 -7.40 -17.28
C TRP A 24 -6.47 -8.38 -16.24
N PHE A 25 -7.32 -8.87 -15.35
CA PHE A 25 -7.00 -9.87 -14.33
C PHE A 25 -7.35 -11.30 -14.74
N ASP A 26 -7.64 -11.56 -16.02
CA ASP A 26 -7.87 -12.92 -16.50
C ASP A 26 -6.63 -13.78 -16.23
N GLY A 27 -6.80 -14.88 -15.48
CA GLY A 27 -5.71 -15.75 -15.03
C GLY A 27 -4.95 -15.27 -13.78
N PHE A 28 -5.28 -14.11 -13.22
CA PHE A 28 -4.67 -13.65 -11.97
C PHE A 28 -5.19 -14.46 -10.77
N ASN A 29 -4.27 -15.09 -10.03
CA ASN A 29 -4.61 -15.91 -8.87
C ASN A 29 -4.84 -15.04 -7.61
N TRP A 30 -6.05 -14.52 -7.46
CA TRP A 30 -6.47 -13.73 -6.29
C TRP A 30 -6.37 -14.49 -4.97
N GLU A 31 -6.67 -15.79 -4.97
CA GLU A 31 -6.57 -16.63 -3.77
C GLU A 31 -5.11 -16.82 -3.37
N GLY A 32 -4.23 -17.05 -4.33
CA GLY A 32 -2.79 -17.14 -4.08
C GLY A 32 -2.18 -15.84 -3.59
N LEU A 33 -2.70 -14.68 -4.03
CA LEU A 33 -2.32 -13.39 -3.47
C LEU A 33 -2.70 -13.28 -1.98
N ILE A 34 -3.95 -13.61 -1.63
CA ILE A 34 -4.44 -13.54 -0.24
C ILE A 34 -3.70 -14.53 0.67
N ASN A 35 -3.42 -15.72 0.17
CA ASN A 35 -2.75 -16.79 0.93
C ASN A 35 -1.21 -16.68 0.89
N HIS A 36 -0.67 -15.62 0.30
CA HIS A 36 0.78 -15.39 0.15
C HIS A 36 1.51 -16.55 -0.57
N THR A 37 0.85 -17.25 -1.48
CA THR A 37 1.44 -18.33 -2.30
C THR A 37 1.79 -17.88 -3.72
N LEU A 38 1.30 -16.71 -4.15
CA LEU A 38 1.69 -16.08 -5.40
C LEU A 38 3.10 -15.51 -5.28
N ILE A 39 4.01 -15.92 -6.17
CA ILE A 39 5.37 -15.36 -6.24
C ILE A 39 5.27 -13.93 -6.77
N PRO A 40 5.81 -12.92 -6.05
CA PRO A 40 5.80 -11.54 -6.53
C PRO A 40 6.72 -11.40 -7.75
N PRO A 41 6.44 -10.46 -8.67
CA PRO A 41 7.25 -10.26 -9.87
C PRO A 41 8.67 -9.74 -9.56
N MET A 42 8.88 -9.13 -8.41
CA MET A 42 10.17 -8.64 -7.93
C MET A 42 10.33 -9.06 -6.47
N ILE A 43 11.44 -9.74 -6.18
CA ILE A 43 11.81 -10.16 -4.82
C ILE A 43 13.01 -9.29 -4.41
N PRO A 44 12.86 -8.35 -3.47
CA PRO A 44 13.99 -7.57 -2.98
C PRO A 44 14.94 -8.46 -2.17
N GLU A 45 16.24 -8.18 -2.25
CA GLU A 45 17.22 -8.83 -1.39
C GLU A 45 17.18 -8.16 -0.02
N VAL A 46 16.99 -8.95 1.05
CA VAL A 46 16.99 -8.49 2.44
C VAL A 46 17.88 -9.40 3.25
N MET A 47 19.00 -8.88 3.73
CA MET A 47 20.03 -9.66 4.42
C MET A 47 19.65 -9.97 5.88
N ASN A 48 19.02 -9.01 6.56
CA ASN A 48 18.63 -9.12 7.97
C ASN A 48 17.60 -8.04 8.35
N VAL A 49 17.15 -8.06 9.61
CA VAL A 49 16.11 -7.15 10.13
C VAL A 49 16.54 -5.68 10.24
N LEU A 50 17.84 -5.38 10.15
CA LEU A 50 18.41 -4.03 10.15
C LEU A 50 18.86 -3.57 8.76
N ASP A 51 18.58 -4.36 7.71
CA ASP A 51 18.98 -4.04 6.35
C ASP A 51 18.15 -2.88 5.75
N THR A 52 18.80 -1.74 5.54
CA THR A 52 18.20 -0.55 4.93
C THR A 52 18.57 -0.37 3.44
N SER A 53 19.17 -1.37 2.79
CA SER A 53 19.69 -1.26 1.42
C SER A 53 18.63 -1.03 0.34
N ASN A 54 17.36 -1.36 0.62
CA ASN A 54 16.22 -1.09 -0.27
C ASN A 54 15.61 0.31 -0.06
N PHE A 55 16.24 1.17 0.74
CA PHE A 55 15.86 2.56 0.98
C PHE A 55 16.99 3.51 0.56
N ASP A 56 16.62 4.75 0.27
CA ASP A 56 17.61 5.81 0.05
C ASP A 56 18.35 6.16 1.34
N ASN A 57 19.59 6.64 1.20
CA ASN A 57 20.38 7.13 2.33
C ASN A 57 19.99 8.58 2.63
N TYR A 58 19.54 8.83 3.85
CA TYR A 58 19.27 10.17 4.37
C TYR A 58 20.31 10.54 5.44
N PRO A 59 20.70 11.82 5.53
CA PRO A 59 21.52 12.29 6.64
C PRO A 59 20.78 12.09 7.96
N LEU A 60 21.54 12.10 9.06
CA LEU A 60 20.94 12.15 10.39
C LEU A 60 20.15 13.44 10.53
N ASP A 61 19.02 13.36 11.23
CA ASP A 61 18.27 14.55 11.60
C ASP A 61 19.08 15.33 12.64
N GLU A 62 19.50 16.54 12.26
CA GLU A 62 20.24 17.46 13.12
C GLU A 62 19.32 18.54 13.72
N GLU A 63 18.01 18.51 13.41
CA GLU A 63 17.05 19.44 13.98
C GLU A 63 16.84 19.15 15.48
N GLY A 64 16.68 20.22 16.24
CA GLY A 64 16.30 20.11 17.65
C GLY A 64 14.89 19.55 17.82
N PRO A 65 14.49 19.19 19.05
CA PRO A 65 13.13 18.75 19.30
C PRO A 65 12.13 19.83 18.87
N PRO A 66 10.99 19.45 18.25
CA PRO A 66 9.93 20.40 17.95
C PRO A 66 9.34 20.99 19.25
N PRO A 67 8.66 22.15 19.18
CA PRO A 67 7.92 22.68 20.32
C PRO A 67 6.84 21.70 20.81
N ASP A 68 6.54 21.72 22.11
CA ASP A 68 5.46 20.92 22.68
C ASP A 68 4.10 21.31 22.07
N ASP A 69 3.38 20.31 21.54
CA ASP A 69 1.98 20.45 21.13
C ASP A 69 1.09 19.87 22.24
N LEU A 70 0.36 20.76 22.93
CA LEU A 70 -0.56 20.41 24.01
C LEU A 70 -2.03 20.61 23.59
N SER A 71 -2.31 20.68 22.29
CA SER A 71 -3.67 20.87 21.79
C SER A 71 -4.56 19.64 21.97
N GLY A 72 -3.97 18.45 22.16
CA GLY A 72 -4.66 17.20 22.49
C GLY A 72 -5.35 16.55 21.29
N TRP A 73 -4.96 16.90 20.05
CA TRP A 73 -5.46 16.23 18.83
C TRP A 73 -5.05 14.75 18.77
N ASP A 74 -3.98 14.42 19.48
CA ASP A 74 -3.32 13.13 19.56
C ASP A 74 -3.61 12.39 20.89
N ALA A 75 -4.70 12.72 21.58
CA ALA A 75 -5.04 12.11 22.88
C ALA A 75 -5.17 10.57 22.85
N ASP A 76 -5.45 9.99 21.68
CA ASP A 76 -5.62 8.54 21.45
C ASP A 76 -4.51 7.94 20.56
N PHE A 77 -3.39 8.64 20.33
CA PHE A 77 -2.25 8.10 19.57
C PHE A 77 -1.50 6.97 20.30
#